data_AF-A0A4Y2E4X4-F1
#
_entry.id   AF-A0A4Y2E4X4-F1
#
_cell.length_a   1.000
_cell.length_b   1.000
_cell.length_c   1.000
_cell.angle_alpha   90.00
_cell.angle_beta   90.00
_cell.angle_gamma   90.00
#
_symmetry.space_group_name_H-M   'P 1'
#
loop_
_entity.id
_entity.type
_entity.pdbx_description
1 polymer ?
#
loop_
_entity_poly.entity_id
_entity_poly.type
_entity_poly.pdbx_seq_one_letter_code
_entity_poly.pdbx_strand_id
1 'polypeptide(L)'
;MSFTGLRTYEGRVCETYKEACQLRGLLETDEHWNKTLEEAAASRSPKILRNLFAVMIKTCSMSSPEQLWLNHKENLSEDILNEARIQHQNMDLDYCDIIFNRALIDIEDKIILLGGSDLKSFGLPQPNRNRDSVLPSEELTESNYDTDVLTAYIEENEPKMVQDQKEAFEKITRAVFDRLGGIFFWMLLVAREDFSNQSSSG
;
A
#
# COMPACT_ATOMS: atom_id res chain seq x y z
N MET A 1 -0.94 -45.37 -21.91
CA MET A 1 -2.08 -44.50 -22.30
C MET A 1 -1.61 -43.06 -22.15
N SER A 2 -1.68 -42.26 -23.21
CA SER A 2 -1.19 -40.87 -23.21
C SER A 2 -2.34 -39.91 -22.90
N PHE A 3 -2.08 -38.87 -22.10
CA PHE A 3 -3.05 -37.82 -21.76
C PHE A 3 -3.35 -36.85 -22.92
N THR A 4 -2.97 -37.18 -24.16
CA THR A 4 -3.22 -36.37 -25.35
C THR A 4 -4.69 -35.99 -25.54
N GLY A 5 -5.63 -36.84 -25.11
CA GLY A 5 -7.07 -36.53 -25.15
C GLY A 5 -7.50 -35.33 -24.29
N LEU A 6 -6.77 -35.01 -23.23
CA LEU A 6 -7.02 -33.79 -22.43
C LEU A 6 -6.57 -32.52 -23.15
N ARG A 7 -5.61 -32.66 -24.08
CA ARG A 7 -5.05 -31.54 -24.85
C ARG A 7 -5.74 -31.34 -26.19
N THR A 8 -6.66 -32.23 -26.56
CA THR A 8 -7.42 -32.13 -27.82
C THR A 8 -8.72 -31.37 -27.59
N TYR A 9 -8.94 -30.30 -28.35
CA TYR A 9 -10.20 -29.57 -28.42
C TYR A 9 -10.62 -29.46 -29.88
N GLU A 10 -11.86 -29.86 -30.20
CA GLU A 10 -12.41 -29.91 -31.57
C GLU A 10 -11.48 -30.52 -32.64
N GLY A 11 -10.77 -31.60 -32.28
CA GLY A 11 -9.86 -32.29 -33.20
C GLY A 11 -8.48 -31.65 -33.37
N ARG A 12 -8.22 -30.49 -32.77
CA ARG A 12 -6.89 -29.85 -32.71
C ARG A 12 -6.20 -30.20 -31.39
N VAL A 13 -4.96 -30.69 -31.46
CA VAL A 13 -4.11 -30.88 -30.28
C VAL A 13 -3.49 -29.53 -29.93
N CYS A 14 -3.87 -28.97 -28.79
CA CYS A 14 -3.32 -27.73 -28.26
C CYS A 14 -1.86 -27.97 -27.82
N GLU A 15 -1.05 -26.92 -27.69
CA GLU A 15 0.35 -27.06 -27.30
C GLU A 15 0.46 -27.38 -25.80
N THR A 16 -0.43 -26.78 -24.99
CA THR A 16 -0.48 -26.96 -23.54
C THR A 16 -1.85 -27.43 -23.07
N TYR A 17 -1.88 -28.10 -21.92
CA TYR A 17 -3.14 -28.46 -21.26
C TYR A 17 -3.95 -27.23 -20.85
N LYS A 18 -3.26 -26.12 -20.50
CA LYS A 18 -3.89 -24.84 -20.15
C LYS A 18 -4.67 -24.26 -21.33
N GLU A 19 -4.06 -24.24 -22.52
CA GLU A 19 -4.70 -23.78 -23.76
C GLU A 19 -5.95 -24.61 -24.09
N ALA A 20 -5.88 -25.93 -23.95
CA ALA A 20 -7.04 -26.80 -24.14
C ALA A 20 -8.17 -26.50 -23.14
N CYS A 21 -7.83 -26.21 -21.88
CA CYS A 21 -8.82 -25.79 -20.87
C CYS A 21 -9.41 -24.40 -21.15
N GLN A 22 -8.62 -23.46 -21.69
CA GLN A 22 -9.10 -22.14 -22.09
C GLN A 22 -10.10 -22.25 -23.25
N LEU A 23 -9.76 -23.01 -24.28
CA LEU A 23 -10.64 -23.24 -25.44
C LEU A 23 -11.93 -23.97 -25.06
N ARG A 24 -11.87 -24.85 -24.05
CA ARG A 24 -13.07 -25.52 -23.50
C ARG A 24 -13.94 -24.62 -22.63
N GLY A 25 -13.55 -23.38 -22.38
CA GLY A 25 -14.26 -22.48 -21.46
C GLY A 25 -14.25 -22.97 -20.01
N LEU A 26 -13.29 -23.84 -19.65
CA LEU A 26 -13.12 -24.34 -18.28
C LEU A 26 -12.36 -23.35 -17.39
N LEU A 27 -11.70 -22.38 -18.00
CA LEU A 27 -11.06 -21.26 -17.34
C LEU A 27 -11.95 -20.03 -17.52
N GLU A 28 -12.23 -19.33 -16.41
CA GLU A 28 -12.96 -18.06 -16.46
C GLU A 28 -12.23 -17.08 -17.39
N THR A 29 -12.99 -16.42 -18.26
CA THR A 29 -12.42 -15.43 -19.18
C THR A 29 -11.90 -14.24 -18.39
N ASP A 30 -10.67 -13.82 -18.68
CA ASP A 30 -10.04 -12.65 -18.05
C ASP A 30 -10.83 -11.34 -18.24
N GLU A 31 -11.86 -11.35 -19.10
CA GLU A 31 -12.82 -10.26 -19.28
C GLU A 31 -13.63 -9.94 -18.02
N HIS A 32 -14.02 -10.95 -17.24
CA HIS A 32 -14.75 -10.71 -15.99
C HIS A 32 -13.88 -9.97 -14.97
N TRP A 33 -12.59 -10.32 -14.88
CA TRP A 33 -11.62 -9.64 -14.03
C TRP A 33 -11.35 -8.21 -14.48
N ASN A 34 -11.28 -7.97 -15.79
CA ASN A 34 -11.15 -6.61 -16.33
C ASN A 34 -12.35 -5.74 -15.93
N LYS A 35 -13.58 -6.21 -16.15
CA LYS A 35 -14.79 -5.46 -15.76
C LYS A 35 -14.85 -5.20 -14.26
N THR A 36 -14.50 -6.21 -13.46
CA THR A 36 -14.48 -6.07 -11.99
C THR A 36 -13.49 -5.00 -11.54
N LEU A 37 -12.28 -4.97 -12.11
CA LEU A 37 -11.28 -3.95 -11.78
C LEU A 37 -11.67 -2.57 -12.30
N GLU A 38 -12.31 -2.47 -13.46
CA GLU A 38 -12.80 -1.22 -14.02
C GLU A 38 -13.91 -0.61 -13.15
N GLU A 39 -14.89 -1.41 -12.72
CA GLU A 39 -15.94 -1.00 -11.78
C GLU A 39 -15.37 -0.62 -10.40
N ALA A 40 -14.38 -1.37 -9.92
CA ALA A 40 -13.70 -1.07 -8.66
C ALA A 40 -12.89 0.22 -8.75
N ALA A 41 -12.19 0.48 -9.87
CA ALA A 41 -11.44 1.71 -10.09
C ALA A 41 -12.36 2.94 -10.07
N ALA A 42 -13.58 2.83 -10.59
CA ALA A 42 -14.56 3.92 -10.56
C ALA A 42 -15.14 4.22 -9.17
N SER A 43 -15.01 3.30 -8.21
CA SER A 43 -15.74 3.36 -6.93
C SER A 43 -14.86 3.29 -5.67
N ARG A 44 -13.58 2.91 -5.81
CA ARG A 44 -12.66 2.66 -4.69
C ARG A 44 -11.37 3.44 -4.89
N SER A 45 -10.65 3.65 -3.78
CA SER A 45 -9.32 4.24 -3.85
C SER A 45 -8.30 3.29 -4.50
N PRO A 46 -7.28 3.81 -5.20
CA PRO A 46 -6.21 3.01 -5.80
C PRO A 46 -5.55 2.03 -4.83
N LYS A 47 -5.34 2.43 -3.56
CA LYS A 47 -4.84 1.53 -2.50
C LYS A 47 -5.74 0.34 -2.24
N ILE A 48 -7.06 0.52 -2.23
CA ILE A 48 -8.01 -0.61 -2.09
C ILE A 48 -7.99 -1.46 -3.35
N LEU A 49 -7.88 -0.83 -4.53
CA LEU A 49 -7.77 -1.52 -5.81
C LEU A 49 -6.53 -2.41 -5.89
N ARG A 50 -5.36 -1.94 -5.42
CA ARG A 50 -4.13 -2.74 -5.29
C ARG A 50 -4.32 -3.95 -4.38
N ASN A 51 -5.00 -3.78 -3.25
CA ASN A 51 -5.32 -4.89 -2.34
C ASN A 51 -6.25 -5.92 -2.99
N LEU A 52 -7.28 -5.47 -3.72
CA LEU A 52 -8.19 -6.36 -4.45
C LEU A 52 -7.40 -7.16 -5.50
N PHE A 53 -6.56 -6.49 -6.28
CA PHE A 53 -5.71 -7.10 -7.29
C PHE A 53 -4.79 -8.19 -6.70
N ALA A 54 -4.12 -7.89 -5.57
CA ALA A 54 -3.29 -8.86 -4.86
C ALA A 54 -4.07 -10.11 -4.41
N VAL A 55 -5.28 -9.93 -3.88
CA VAL A 55 -6.16 -11.04 -3.50
C VAL A 55 -6.56 -11.85 -4.73
N MET A 56 -6.99 -11.18 -5.80
CA MET A 56 -7.39 -11.84 -7.06
C MET A 56 -6.25 -12.68 -7.63
N ILE A 57 -5.01 -12.18 -7.67
CA ILE A 57 -3.84 -12.95 -8.14
C ILE A 57 -3.61 -14.18 -7.28
N LYS A 58 -3.78 -14.05 -5.96
CA LYS A 58 -3.53 -15.13 -5.01
C LYS A 58 -4.62 -16.21 -5.04
N THR A 59 -5.89 -15.81 -5.17
CA THR A 59 -7.04 -16.71 -5.02
C THR A 59 -7.59 -17.20 -6.34
N CYS A 60 -7.50 -16.39 -7.39
CA CYS A 60 -8.07 -16.69 -8.69
C CYS A 60 -6.98 -17.28 -9.59
N SER A 61 -7.28 -18.40 -10.25
CA SER A 61 -6.38 -19.02 -11.25
C SER A 61 -6.43 -18.23 -12.57
N MET A 62 -6.02 -16.96 -12.53
CA MET A 62 -6.08 -16.07 -13.69
C MET A 62 -5.21 -16.58 -14.83
N SER A 63 -5.72 -16.43 -16.05
CA SER A 63 -5.01 -16.92 -17.24
C SER A 63 -3.82 -16.03 -17.59
N SER A 64 -4.02 -14.71 -17.54
CA SER A 64 -3.02 -13.70 -17.93
C SER A 64 -2.95 -12.51 -16.95
N PRO A 65 -2.42 -12.70 -15.72
CA PRO A 65 -2.28 -11.61 -14.73
C PRO A 65 -1.39 -10.45 -15.22
N GLU A 66 -0.40 -10.72 -16.07
CA GLU A 66 0.46 -9.67 -16.68
C GLU A 66 -0.34 -8.68 -17.55
N GLN A 67 -1.23 -9.20 -18.39
CA GLN A 67 -2.10 -8.37 -19.24
C GLN A 67 -3.06 -7.54 -18.38
N LEU A 68 -3.59 -8.13 -17.32
CA LEU A 68 -4.47 -7.43 -16.39
C LEU A 68 -3.74 -6.30 -15.65
N TRP A 69 -2.48 -6.53 -15.25
CA TRP A 69 -1.62 -5.47 -14.71
C TRP A 69 -1.42 -4.34 -15.73
N LEU A 70 -1.04 -4.65 -16.97
CA LEU A 70 -0.79 -3.64 -18.00
C LEU A 70 -2.01 -2.76 -18.29
N ASN A 71 -3.21 -3.34 -18.26
CA ASN A 71 -4.46 -2.61 -18.48
C ASN A 71 -4.83 -1.68 -17.32
N HIS A 72 -4.45 -2.03 -16.08
CA HIS A 72 -4.93 -1.33 -14.87
C HIS A 72 -3.84 -0.63 -14.08
N LYS A 73 -2.56 -0.71 -14.48
CA LYS A 73 -1.41 -0.14 -13.75
C LYS A 73 -1.54 1.35 -13.43
N GLU A 74 -2.18 2.12 -14.31
CA GLU A 74 -2.39 3.57 -14.12
C GLU A 74 -3.42 3.83 -13.01
N ASN A 75 -4.56 3.12 -13.06
CA ASN A 75 -5.59 3.16 -12.02
C ASN A 75 -5.05 2.66 -10.67
N LEU A 76 -4.17 1.65 -10.71
CA LEU A 76 -3.54 1.08 -9.52
C LEU A 76 -2.47 1.98 -8.90
N SER A 77 -2.00 3.01 -9.60
CA SER A 77 -0.89 3.87 -9.15
C SER A 77 -1.21 5.36 -9.15
N GLU A 78 -2.48 5.72 -9.38
CA GLU A 78 -2.95 7.10 -9.43
C GLU A 78 -2.67 7.87 -8.12
N ASP A 79 -2.88 7.24 -6.96
CA ASP A 79 -2.59 7.83 -5.65
C ASP A 79 -1.09 8.10 -5.47
N ILE A 80 -0.24 7.15 -5.89
CA ILE A 80 1.23 7.28 -5.84
C ILE A 80 1.70 8.44 -6.74
N LEU A 81 1.12 8.56 -7.95
CA LEU A 81 1.40 9.68 -8.84
C LEU A 81 0.98 11.01 -8.20
N ASN A 82 -0.23 11.08 -7.62
CA ASN A 82 -0.73 12.29 -7.00
C ASN A 82 0.10 12.70 -5.77
N GLU A 83 0.50 11.74 -4.95
CA GLU A 83 1.43 11.95 -3.82
C GLU A 83 2.76 12.51 -4.32
N ALA A 84 3.35 11.94 -5.38
CA ALA A 84 4.59 12.43 -5.97
C ALA A 84 4.46 13.87 -6.53
N ARG A 85 3.35 14.20 -7.19
CA ARG A 85 3.07 15.56 -7.70
C ARG A 85 3.04 16.59 -6.58
N ILE A 86 2.33 16.27 -5.49
CA ILE A 86 2.21 17.15 -4.32
C ILE A 86 3.56 17.33 -3.65
N GLN A 87 4.32 16.25 -3.45
CA GLN A 87 5.60 16.27 -2.76
C GLN A 87 6.68 17.04 -3.53
N HIS A 88 6.75 16.87 -4.85
CA HIS A 88 7.74 17.54 -5.68
C HIS A 88 7.28 18.92 -6.19
N GLN A 89 6.06 19.35 -5.83
CA GLN A 89 5.41 20.55 -6.38
C GLN A 89 5.45 20.59 -7.92
N ASN A 90 5.39 19.41 -8.54
CA ASN A 90 5.49 19.25 -9.98
C ASN A 90 4.22 18.60 -10.50
N MET A 91 3.28 19.44 -10.94
CA MET A 91 1.99 18.99 -11.48
C MET A 91 2.12 18.39 -12.88
N ASP A 92 3.22 18.66 -13.60
CA ASP A 92 3.50 18.12 -14.93
C ASP A 92 4.14 16.71 -14.87
N LEU A 93 4.33 16.17 -13.67
CA LEU A 93 4.82 14.81 -13.50
C LEU A 93 3.79 13.81 -14.03
N ASP A 94 4.25 12.89 -14.88
CA ASP A 94 3.42 11.85 -15.49
C ASP A 94 3.84 10.46 -15.02
N TYR A 95 3.07 9.44 -15.37
CA TYR A 95 3.37 8.05 -15.06
C TYR A 95 4.75 7.65 -15.58
N CYS A 96 5.55 7.07 -14.69
CA CYS A 96 6.88 6.57 -15.01
C CYS A 96 7.12 5.22 -14.33
N ASP A 97 8.20 4.55 -14.72
CA ASP A 97 8.54 3.23 -14.19
C ASP A 97 8.69 3.23 -12.66
N ILE A 98 9.10 4.34 -12.05
CA ILE A 98 9.23 4.46 -10.59
C ILE A 98 7.86 4.37 -9.91
N ILE A 99 6.83 5.02 -10.47
CA ILE A 99 5.45 5.00 -9.95
C ILE A 99 4.87 3.59 -10.06
N PHE A 100 5.03 2.95 -11.23
CA PHE A 100 4.56 1.59 -11.43
C PHE A 100 5.30 0.58 -10.54
N ASN A 101 6.62 0.76 -10.38
CA ASN A 101 7.43 -0.04 -9.49
C ASN A 101 6.95 0.06 -8.04
N ARG A 102 6.59 1.26 -7.59
CA ARG A 102 6.04 1.47 -6.25
C ARG A 102 4.72 0.73 -6.05
N ALA A 103 3.82 0.78 -7.03
CA ALA A 103 2.58 0.02 -6.98
C ALA A 103 2.81 -1.50 -6.98
N LEU A 104 3.83 -2.00 -7.71
CA LEU A 104 4.22 -3.41 -7.67
C LEU A 104 4.75 -3.84 -6.30
N ILE A 105 5.53 -2.99 -5.62
CA ILE A 105 5.99 -3.24 -4.24
C ILE A 105 4.79 -3.41 -3.30
N ASP A 106 3.83 -2.48 -3.33
CA ASP A 106 2.62 -2.54 -2.49
C ASP A 106 1.83 -3.84 -2.73
N ILE A 107 1.70 -4.27 -3.99
CA ILE A 107 1.00 -5.49 -4.38
C ILE A 107 1.77 -6.71 -3.88
N GLU A 108 3.10 -6.75 -4.06
CA GLU A 108 3.95 -7.84 -3.59
C GLU A 108 3.86 -8.01 -2.07
N ASP A 109 4.00 -6.92 -1.32
CA ASP A 109 3.93 -6.92 0.14
C ASP A 109 2.57 -7.45 0.62
N LYS A 110 1.50 -7.08 -0.09
CA LYS A 110 0.17 -7.62 0.20
C LYS A 110 0.07 -9.11 -0.10
N ILE A 111 0.63 -9.58 -1.22
CA ILE A 111 0.66 -11.01 -1.57
C ILE A 111 1.44 -11.79 -0.51
N ILE A 112 2.62 -11.33 -0.11
CA ILE A 112 3.44 -11.95 0.94
C ILE A 112 2.65 -12.03 2.26
N LEU A 113 1.99 -10.95 2.65
CA LEU A 113 1.17 -10.90 3.87
C LEU A 113 0.00 -11.90 3.86
N LEU A 114 -0.52 -12.24 2.68
CA LEU A 114 -1.55 -13.26 2.49
C LEU A 114 -0.98 -14.71 2.47
N GLY A 115 0.29 -14.92 2.84
CA GLY A 115 0.96 -16.22 2.70
C GLY A 115 1.31 -16.55 1.25
N GLY A 116 1.61 -15.51 0.47
CA GLY A 116 2.01 -15.56 -0.93
C GLY A 116 3.45 -15.99 -1.17
N SER A 117 3.80 -16.09 -2.44
CA SER A 117 5.16 -16.21 -2.95
C SER A 117 5.45 -15.00 -3.85
N ASP A 118 6.68 -14.87 -4.35
CA ASP A 118 7.09 -13.74 -5.20
C ASP A 118 6.18 -13.55 -6.42
N LEU A 119 6.05 -12.31 -6.88
CA LEU A 119 5.30 -11.91 -8.09
C LEU A 119 5.71 -12.69 -9.35
N LYS A 120 6.96 -13.16 -9.41
CA LYS A 120 7.47 -14.01 -10.49
C LYS A 120 6.67 -15.30 -10.67
N SER A 121 6.16 -15.88 -9.59
CA SER A 121 5.33 -17.09 -9.64
C SER A 121 4.00 -16.87 -10.38
N PHE A 122 3.57 -15.61 -10.46
CA PHE A 122 2.37 -15.18 -11.17
C PHE A 122 2.67 -14.58 -12.54
N GLY A 123 3.94 -14.54 -12.98
CA GLY A 123 4.31 -13.96 -14.28
C GLY A 123 4.27 -12.43 -14.35
N LEU A 124 4.32 -11.75 -13.21
CA LEU A 124 4.36 -10.29 -13.13
C LEU A 124 5.81 -9.76 -13.08
N PRO A 125 6.03 -8.50 -13.52
CA PRO A 125 7.34 -7.86 -13.39
C PRO A 125 7.76 -7.78 -11.92
N GLN A 126 9.03 -8.12 -11.64
CA GLN A 126 9.56 -8.04 -10.29
C GLN A 126 9.77 -6.58 -9.88
N PRO A 127 9.27 -6.16 -8.71
CA PRO A 127 9.55 -4.84 -8.19
C PRO A 127 11.04 -4.74 -7.86
N ASN A 128 11.64 -3.64 -8.31
CA ASN A 128 12.95 -3.23 -7.87
C ASN A 128 12.82 -2.58 -6.50
N ARG A 129 13.51 -3.12 -5.48
CA ARG A 129 13.53 -2.58 -4.11
C ARG A 129 14.83 -1.83 -3.80
N ASN A 130 15.62 -1.51 -4.82
CA ASN A 130 16.86 -0.76 -4.66
C ASN A 130 16.56 0.64 -4.10
N ARG A 131 17.46 1.20 -3.30
CA ARG A 131 17.32 2.53 -2.67
C ARG A 131 17.03 3.64 -3.70
N ASP A 132 17.54 3.49 -4.92
CA ASP A 132 17.33 4.45 -6.02
C ASP A 132 15.92 4.37 -6.66
N SER A 133 15.15 3.33 -6.33
CA SER A 133 13.78 3.12 -6.84
C SER A 133 12.69 3.47 -5.81
N VAL A 134 13.11 3.91 -4.63
CA VAL A 134 12.26 4.49 -3.60
C VAL A 134 12.06 5.95 -3.95
N LEU A 135 10.81 6.40 -4.06
CA LEU A 135 10.53 7.83 -4.11
C LEU A 135 11.17 8.45 -2.85
N PRO A 136 11.86 9.61 -2.95
CA PRO A 136 12.55 10.22 -1.81
C PRO A 136 11.72 10.35 -0.52
N SER A 137 10.39 10.26 -0.62
CA SER A 137 9.45 10.38 0.49
C SER A 137 9.59 9.35 1.61
N GLU A 138 10.02 8.11 1.38
CA GLU A 138 10.17 7.13 2.49
C GLU A 138 11.36 7.45 3.40
N GLU A 139 12.40 8.10 2.88
CA GLU A 139 13.49 8.62 3.73
C GLU A 139 13.09 9.92 4.45
N LEU A 140 12.13 10.68 3.91
CA LEU A 140 11.76 12.00 4.42
C LEU A 140 10.71 11.97 5.53
N THR A 141 9.86 10.95 5.62
CA THR A 141 8.83 10.90 6.67
C THR A 141 9.38 10.70 8.08
N GLU A 142 10.56 10.09 8.24
CA GLU A 142 11.21 9.95 9.55
C GLU A 142 12.22 11.08 9.87
N SER A 143 12.66 11.83 8.85
CA SER A 143 13.83 12.73 8.95
C SER A 143 13.52 14.22 8.85
N ASN A 144 12.31 14.61 8.44
CA ASN A 144 12.00 16.01 8.09
C ASN A 144 11.32 16.80 9.22
N TYR A 145 11.51 16.39 10.48
CA TYR A 145 11.13 17.26 11.59
C TYR A 145 12.08 18.44 11.62
N ASP A 146 11.55 19.63 11.37
CA ASP A 146 12.29 20.87 11.60
C ASP A 146 12.58 20.96 13.11
N THR A 147 13.83 20.63 13.45
CA THR A 147 14.28 20.53 14.84
C THR A 147 14.28 21.90 15.50
N ASP A 148 14.44 22.99 14.73
CA ASP A 148 14.43 24.34 15.26
C ASP A 148 13.01 24.79 15.61
N VAL A 149 12.02 24.44 14.76
CA VAL A 149 10.59 24.68 15.04
C VAL A 149 10.11 23.83 16.22
N LEU A 150 10.52 22.56 16.29
CA LEU A 150 10.16 21.68 17.42
C LEU A 150 10.77 22.19 18.73
N THR A 151 12.03 22.64 18.70
CA THR A 151 12.72 23.23 19.87
C THR A 151 12.00 24.48 20.35
N ALA A 152 11.67 25.40 19.44
CA ALA A 152 10.95 26.63 19.77
C ALA A 152 9.55 26.35 20.35
N TYR A 153 8.85 25.34 19.81
CA TYR A 153 7.55 24.91 20.33
C TYR A 153 7.65 24.31 21.74
N ILE A 154 8.71 23.54 22.02
CA ILE A 154 8.96 23.00 23.36
C ILE A 154 9.24 24.13 24.34
N GLU A 155 10.12 25.07 24.01
CA GLU A 155 10.47 26.21 24.89
C GLU A 155 9.27 27.10 25.21
N GLU A 156 8.35 27.30 24.26
CA GLU A 156 7.15 28.11 24.48
C GLU A 156 6.08 27.39 25.34
N ASN A 157 5.99 26.07 25.22
CA ASN A 157 4.92 25.29 25.87
C ASN A 157 5.35 24.60 27.17
N GLU A 158 6.66 24.38 27.38
CA GLU A 158 7.22 23.86 28.64
C GLU A 158 6.74 24.61 29.89
N PRO A 159 6.69 25.96 29.92
CA PRO A 159 6.19 26.69 31.08
C PRO A 159 4.66 26.67 31.22
N LYS A 160 3.92 26.27 30.18
CA LYS A 160 2.46 26.20 30.17
C LYS A 160 1.92 24.83 30.61
N MET A 161 2.79 23.83 30.79
CA MET A 161 2.40 22.48 31.16
C MET A 161 1.90 22.40 32.61
N VAL A 162 0.78 21.71 32.82
CA VAL A 162 0.31 21.36 34.17
C VAL A 162 1.23 20.27 34.75
N GLN A 163 1.38 20.23 36.08
CA GLN A 163 2.31 19.35 36.80
C GLN A 163 2.26 17.88 36.32
N ASP A 164 1.06 17.32 36.11
CA ASP A 164 0.87 15.95 35.62
C ASP A 164 1.40 15.73 34.19
N GLN A 165 1.28 16.73 33.32
CA GLN A 165 1.80 16.68 31.94
C GLN A 165 3.33 16.77 31.93
N LYS A 166 3.88 17.61 32.81
CA LYS A 166 5.33 17.78 32.96
C LYS A 166 5.98 16.49 33.48
N GLU A 167 5.38 15.85 34.49
CA GLU A 167 5.86 14.57 35.01
C GLU A 167 5.83 13.45 33.96
N ALA A 168 4.77 13.40 33.14
CA ALA A 168 4.68 12.46 32.03
C ALA A 168 5.75 12.73 30.95
N PHE A 169 5.94 14.01 30.59
CA PHE A 169 6.94 14.44 29.60
C PHE A 169 8.36 14.08 30.04
N GLU A 170 8.76 14.44 31.27
CA GLU A 170 10.09 14.13 31.82
C GLU A 170 10.35 12.62 31.86
N LYS A 171 9.33 11.83 32.24
CA LYS A 171 9.43 10.36 32.30
C LYS A 171 9.64 9.74 30.92
N ILE A 172 8.95 10.25 29.89
CA ILE A 172 9.10 9.79 28.50
C ILE A 172 10.48 10.20 27.97
N THR A 173 10.86 11.47 28.12
CA THR A 173 12.15 12.00 27.68
C THR A 173 13.31 11.22 28.29
N ARG A 174 13.24 10.96 29.60
CA ARG A 174 14.26 10.15 30.30
C ARG A 174 14.30 8.70 29.82
N ALA A 175 13.15 8.06 29.61
CA ALA A 175 13.11 6.69 29.08
C ALA A 175 13.70 6.59 27.67
N VAL A 176 13.50 7.62 26.83
CA VAL A 176 14.06 7.72 25.49
C VAL A 176 15.59 7.93 25.55
N PHE A 177 16.09 8.84 26.39
CA PHE A 177 17.53 9.08 26.55
C PHE A 177 18.27 7.88 27.17
N ASP A 178 17.65 7.21 28.14
CA ASP A 178 18.23 6.04 28.83
C ASP A 178 18.04 4.73 28.03
N ARG A 179 17.43 4.78 26.83
CA ARG A 179 17.06 3.63 25.98
C ARG A 179 16.29 2.53 26.73
N LEU A 180 15.53 2.92 27.74
CA LEU A 180 14.65 2.04 28.49
C LEU A 180 13.37 1.88 27.67
N GLY A 181 13.40 0.96 26.69
CA GLY A 181 12.25 0.68 25.82
C GLY A 181 10.97 0.49 26.64
N GLY A 182 9.89 1.16 26.23
CA GLY A 182 8.59 1.13 26.88
C GLY A 182 7.49 1.68 25.98
N ILE A 183 6.25 1.21 26.16
CA ILE A 183 5.08 1.66 25.41
C ILE A 183 4.38 2.77 26.22
N PHE A 184 4.28 3.97 25.65
CA PHE A 184 3.58 5.10 26.26
C PHE A 184 2.29 5.38 25.48
N PHE A 185 1.13 5.11 26.09
CA PHE A 185 -0.18 5.35 25.47
C PHE A 185 -0.65 6.78 25.77
N TRP A 186 -0.62 7.66 24.76
CA TRP A 186 -1.01 9.08 24.83
C TRP A 186 -2.54 9.31 24.74
N MET A 187 -3.36 8.35 25.17
CA MET A 187 -4.81 8.33 24.90
C MET A 187 -5.69 8.85 26.05
N LEU A 188 -5.21 9.78 26.88
CA LEU A 188 -6.04 10.35 27.96
C LEU A 188 -5.90 11.86 28.18
N LEU A 189 -5.13 12.58 27.36
CA LEU A 189 -4.99 14.03 27.49
C LEU A 189 -5.97 14.83 26.63
N VAL A 190 -6.44 14.29 25.50
CA VAL A 190 -7.47 14.97 24.69
C VAL A 190 -8.87 14.87 25.33
N ALA A 191 -9.14 13.85 26.15
CA ALA A 191 -10.48 13.62 26.70
C ALA A 191 -10.81 14.41 27.99
N ARG A 192 -9.85 15.17 28.57
CA ARG A 192 -10.07 15.89 29.84
C ARG A 192 -10.22 17.40 29.68
N GLU A 193 -9.88 17.97 28.53
CA GLU A 193 -10.14 19.40 28.26
C GLU A 193 -11.61 19.68 27.94
N ASP A 194 -12.35 18.73 27.37
CA ASP A 194 -13.77 18.93 27.03
C ASP A 194 -14.72 18.93 28.24
N PHE A 195 -14.36 18.30 29.36
CA PHE A 195 -15.21 18.24 30.56
C PHE A 195 -15.00 19.41 31.53
N SER A 196 -14.01 20.27 31.31
CA SER A 196 -13.70 21.39 32.20
C SER A 196 -14.41 22.69 31.80
N ASN A 197 -14.79 22.83 30.52
CA ASN A 197 -15.33 24.09 29.96
C ASN A 197 -16.87 24.18 29.91
N GLN A 198 -17.61 23.25 30.54
CA GLN A 198 -19.08 23.32 30.63
C GLN A 198 -19.64 23.50 32.05
N SER A 199 -18.83 23.65 33.09
CA SER A 199 -19.30 23.80 34.48
C SER A 199 -19.10 25.21 35.09
N SER A 200 -18.77 26.23 34.30
CA SER A 200 -18.63 27.62 34.77
C SER A 200 -19.51 28.63 34.02
N SER A 201 -20.76 28.25 33.72
CA SER A 201 -21.81 29.19 33.33
C SER A 201 -23.15 28.69 33.86
N GLY A 202 -23.48 29.12 35.08
CA GLY A 202 -24.72 28.84 35.81
C GLY A 202 -24.68 29.45 37.19
#